data_AF-A0A1X7IZB3-F1
#
_entry.id   AF-A0A1X7IZB3-F1
#
_cell.length_a   1.000
_cell.length_b   1.000
_cell.length_c   1.000
_cell.angle_alpha   90.00
_cell.angle_beta   90.00
_cell.angle_gamma   90.00
#
_symmetry.space_group_name_H-M   'P 1'
#
loop_
_entity.id
_entity.type
_entity.pdbx_description
1 polymer ?
#
loop_
_entity_poly.entity_id
_entity_poly.type
_entity_poly.pdbx_seq_one_letter_code
_entity_poly.pdbx_strand_id
1 'polypeptide(L)'
;MFQKPTYEELFEDNQMLKAIIKTLSENQEKLEARMAELEAILKQNSQTSSKPPSSDGYKKPKPTSSRKKSDKSKGAQKGHKGSGLQLPHEPDKIVEHLPSQCESCDQKDICTAEKGSCGAGYVIETKL
;
A
#
# COMPACT_ATOMS: atom_id res chain seq x y z
N MET A 1 -19.80 -49.76 52.89
CA MET A 1 -19.45 -51.03 52.20
C MET A 1 -19.66 -50.77 50.72
N PHE A 2 -18.59 -50.59 49.94
CA PHE A 2 -18.71 -50.33 48.51
C PHE A 2 -19.03 -51.65 47.82
N GLN A 3 -20.25 -51.77 47.30
CA GLN A 3 -20.61 -52.91 46.45
C GLN A 3 -19.78 -52.81 45.17
N LYS A 4 -19.16 -53.93 44.77
CA LYS A 4 -18.47 -54.00 43.49
C LYS A 4 -19.52 -54.10 42.38
N PRO A 5 -19.31 -53.39 41.25
CA PRO A 5 -20.23 -53.44 40.13
C PRO A 5 -20.31 -54.86 39.59
N THR A 6 -21.48 -55.20 39.10
CA THR A 6 -21.74 -56.46 38.43
C THR A 6 -21.09 -56.49 37.05
N TYR A 7 -20.92 -57.69 36.49
CA TYR A 7 -20.32 -57.84 35.17
C TYR A 7 -21.15 -57.17 34.06
N GLU A 8 -22.48 -57.21 34.19
CA GLU A 8 -23.42 -56.62 33.22
C GLU A 8 -23.29 -55.09 33.19
N GLU A 9 -23.29 -54.44 34.36
CA GLU A 9 -23.06 -52.99 34.48
C GLU A 9 -21.71 -52.59 33.85
N LEU A 10 -20.66 -53.36 34.14
CA LEU A 10 -19.32 -53.10 33.59
C LEU A 10 -19.27 -53.24 32.06
N PHE A 11 -20.08 -54.15 31.50
CA PHE A 11 -20.18 -54.38 30.06
C PHE A 11 -20.92 -53.22 29.37
N GLU A 12 -22.03 -52.76 29.95
CA GLU A 12 -22.79 -51.61 29.46
C GLU A 12 -21.94 -50.33 29.48
N ASP A 13 -21.25 -50.07 30.59
CA ASP A 13 -20.33 -48.93 30.71
C ASP A 13 -19.22 -48.99 29.66
N ASN A 14 -18.65 -50.17 29.41
CA ASN A 14 -17.63 -50.34 28.37
C ASN A 14 -18.18 -50.05 26.97
N GLN A 15 -19.41 -50.45 26.68
CA GLN A 15 -20.04 -50.13 25.40
C GLN A 15 -20.29 -48.63 25.25
N MET A 16 -20.80 -47.99 26.31
CA MET A 16 -21.04 -46.55 26.36
C MET A 16 -19.73 -45.76 26.17
N LEU A 17 -18.67 -46.14 26.88
CA LEU A 17 -17.35 -45.50 26.75
C LEU A 17 -16.79 -45.66 25.34
N LYS A 18 -16.92 -46.83 24.72
CA LYS A 18 -16.49 -47.04 23.32
C LYS A 18 -17.27 -46.15 22.34
N ALA A 19 -18.58 -46.00 22.54
CA ALA A 19 -19.41 -45.12 21.71
C ALA A 19 -19.01 -43.65 21.88
N ILE A 20 -18.74 -43.21 23.10
CA ILE A 20 -18.26 -41.85 23.38
C ILE A 20 -16.88 -41.61 22.76
N ILE A 21 -15.94 -42.53 22.91
CA ILE A 21 -14.60 -42.42 22.31
C ILE A 21 -14.71 -42.27 20.78
N LYS A 22 -15.56 -43.06 20.14
CA LYS A 22 -15.78 -42.99 18.69
C LYS A 22 -16.34 -41.62 18.26
N THR A 23 -17.34 -41.11 18.97
CA THR A 23 -17.93 -39.81 18.63
C THR A 23 -16.96 -38.65 18.87
N LEU A 24 -16.17 -38.72 19.94
CA LEU A 24 -15.11 -37.74 20.22
C LEU A 24 -14.01 -37.78 19.15
N SER A 25 -13.56 -38.97 18.72
CA SER A 25 -12.54 -39.08 17.67
C SER A 25 -13.03 -38.51 16.34
N GLU A 26 -14.27 -38.80 15.95
CA GLU A 26 -14.87 -38.24 14.72
C GLU A 26 -14.98 -36.71 14.79
N ASN A 27 -15.30 -36.17 15.96
CA ASN A 27 -15.37 -34.71 16.15
C ASN A 27 -13.98 -34.07 16.14
N GLN A 28 -12.99 -34.73 16.72
CA GLN A 28 -11.60 -34.28 16.69
C GLN A 28 -11.09 -34.20 15.25
N GLU A 29 -11.30 -35.24 14.44
CA GLU A 29 -10.91 -35.24 13.02
C GLU A 29 -11.56 -34.10 12.23
N LYS A 30 -12.87 -33.85 12.46
CA LYS A 30 -13.58 -32.73 11.81
C LYS A 30 -13.01 -31.37 12.21
N LEU A 31 -12.69 -31.19 13.50
CA LEU A 31 -12.12 -29.94 14.00
C LEU A 31 -10.70 -29.72 13.46
N GLU A 32 -9.87 -30.76 13.44
CA GLU A 32 -8.52 -30.70 12.88
C GLU A 32 -8.56 -30.37 11.38
N ALA A 33 -9.46 -30.97 10.61
CA ALA A 33 -9.65 -30.64 9.21
C ALA A 33 -10.05 -29.17 9.01
N ARG A 34 -11.01 -28.66 9.81
CA ARG A 34 -11.42 -27.25 9.78
C ARG A 34 -10.29 -26.30 10.16
N MET A 35 -9.49 -26.63 11.16
CA MET A 35 -8.33 -25.83 11.54
C MET A 35 -7.31 -25.79 10.40
N ALA A 36 -6.98 -26.93 9.79
CA ALA A 36 -6.06 -26.98 8.67
C ALA A 36 -6.55 -26.15 7.46
N GLU A 37 -7.84 -26.20 7.14
CA GLU A 37 -8.44 -25.34 6.10
C GLU A 37 -8.31 -23.84 6.43
N LEU A 38 -8.65 -23.45 7.66
CA LEU A 38 -8.58 -22.06 8.10
C LEU A 38 -7.14 -21.53 8.14
N GLU A 39 -6.20 -22.33 8.64
CA GLU A 39 -4.78 -22.02 8.62
C GLU A 39 -4.25 -21.88 7.20
N ALA A 40 -4.66 -22.77 6.30
CA ALA A 40 -4.31 -22.67 4.88
C ALA A 40 -4.83 -21.35 4.29
N ILE A 41 -6.08 -20.97 4.57
CA ILE A 41 -6.67 -19.69 4.13
C ILE A 41 -5.90 -18.49 4.68
N LEU A 42 -5.54 -18.51 5.96
CA LEU A 42 -4.80 -17.43 6.61
C LEU A 42 -3.37 -17.27 6.05
N LYS A 43 -2.76 -18.37 5.60
CA LYS A 43 -1.41 -18.36 4.99
C LYS A 43 -1.42 -17.82 3.55
N GLN A 44 -2.57 -17.79 2.87
CA GLN A 44 -2.68 -17.22 1.51
C GLN A 44 -2.61 -15.69 1.57
N ASN A 45 -1.58 -15.10 0.97
CA ASN A 45 -1.44 -13.65 0.76
C ASN A 45 -1.27 -13.35 -0.75
N SER A 46 -1.24 -12.08 -1.17
CA SER A 46 -1.06 -11.72 -2.58
C SER A 46 0.27 -12.21 -3.20
N GLN A 47 1.25 -12.60 -2.38
CA GLN A 47 2.52 -13.16 -2.85
C GLN A 47 2.41 -14.64 -3.21
N THR A 48 1.53 -15.40 -2.55
CA THR A 48 1.39 -16.86 -2.72
C THR A 48 0.11 -17.31 -3.39
N SER A 49 -0.90 -16.45 -3.55
CA SER A 49 -2.28 -16.87 -3.87
C SER A 49 -2.86 -16.35 -5.18
N SER A 50 -2.09 -15.69 -6.04
CA SER A 50 -2.57 -15.00 -7.27
C SER A 50 -3.71 -13.99 -7.02
N LYS A 51 -4.05 -13.71 -5.76
CA LYS A 51 -5.00 -12.67 -5.38
C LYS A 51 -4.40 -11.31 -5.70
N PRO A 52 -5.18 -10.36 -6.23
CA PRO A 52 -4.66 -9.05 -6.54
C PRO A 52 -4.17 -8.37 -5.25
N PRO A 53 -3.06 -7.62 -5.30
CA PRO A 53 -2.46 -6.98 -4.12
C PRO A 53 -3.40 -5.97 -3.45
N SER A 54 -4.49 -5.56 -4.10
CA SER A 54 -5.57 -4.77 -3.50
C SER A 54 -6.30 -5.51 -2.36
N SER A 55 -6.41 -6.84 -2.42
CA SER A 55 -7.18 -7.68 -1.48
C SER A 55 -6.52 -7.89 -0.11
N ASP A 56 -5.21 -7.63 0.03
CA ASP A 56 -4.46 -7.83 1.30
C ASP A 56 -4.72 -6.73 2.36
N GLY A 57 -5.59 -5.75 2.08
CA GLY A 57 -5.94 -4.69 3.04
C GLY A 57 -4.74 -3.84 3.48
N TYR A 58 -4.71 -3.36 4.73
CA TYR A 58 -3.59 -2.53 5.22
C TYR A 58 -2.36 -3.33 5.71
N LYS A 59 -2.44 -4.67 5.76
CA LYS A 59 -1.34 -5.55 6.18
C LYS A 59 -0.36 -5.86 5.04
N LYS A 60 -0.35 -5.05 3.98
CA LYS A 60 0.55 -5.24 2.85
C LYS A 60 1.99 -5.03 3.29
N PRO A 61 2.92 -5.91 2.90
CA PRO A 61 4.33 -5.61 3.07
C PRO A 61 4.65 -4.31 2.34
N LYS A 62 5.50 -3.48 2.95
CA LYS A 62 5.90 -2.19 2.35
C LYS A 62 6.43 -2.46 0.94
N PRO A 63 5.92 -1.78 -0.10
CA PRO A 63 6.38 -2.03 -1.46
C PRO A 63 7.89 -1.76 -1.52
N THR A 64 8.65 -2.82 -1.73
CA THR A 64 10.10 -2.73 -1.93
C THR A 64 10.36 -2.43 -3.39
N SER A 65 11.30 -1.52 -3.66
CA SER A 65 11.65 -1.22 -5.04
C SER A 65 12.39 -2.42 -5.64
N SER A 66 11.85 -3.02 -6.71
CA SER A 66 12.56 -4.03 -7.50
C SER A 66 13.71 -3.43 -8.32
N ARG A 67 13.91 -2.10 -8.28
CA ARG A 67 15.00 -1.44 -8.99
C ARG A 67 16.34 -1.83 -8.34
N LYS A 68 17.20 -2.47 -9.12
CA LYS A 68 18.61 -2.67 -8.74
C LYS A 68 19.27 -1.33 -8.49
N LYS A 69 20.09 -1.24 -7.43
CA LYS A 69 20.87 -0.04 -7.15
C LYS A 69 21.73 0.28 -8.37
N SER A 70 21.61 1.51 -8.86
CA SER A 70 22.40 2.02 -9.97
C SER A 70 23.25 3.16 -9.44
N ASP A 71 24.47 3.27 -9.95
CA ASP A 71 25.38 4.37 -9.64
C ASP A 71 25.00 5.66 -10.36
N LYS A 72 23.97 5.62 -11.22
CA LYS A 72 23.43 6.79 -11.90
C LYS A 72 22.63 7.65 -10.92
N SER A 73 22.86 8.96 -10.99
CA SER A 73 22.08 9.94 -10.25
C SER A 73 20.60 9.88 -10.64
N LYS A 74 19.73 10.24 -9.70
CA LYS A 74 18.31 10.49 -9.99
C LYS A 74 18.21 11.77 -10.83
N GLY A 75 17.45 11.73 -11.93
CA GLY A 75 17.26 12.87 -12.85
C GLY A 75 17.94 12.68 -14.21
N ALA A 76 18.03 13.76 -14.99
CA ALA A 76 18.72 13.76 -16.28
C ALA A 76 20.22 13.44 -16.09
N GLN A 77 20.75 12.50 -16.88
CA GLN A 77 22.18 12.16 -16.80
C GLN A 77 23.02 13.29 -17.41
N LYS A 78 24.26 13.42 -16.96
CA LYS A 78 25.22 14.40 -17.49
C LYS A 78 25.34 14.23 -19.01
N GLY A 79 25.07 15.30 -19.76
CA GLY A 79 25.09 15.30 -21.23
C GLY A 79 23.72 15.15 -21.91
N HIS A 80 22.63 14.89 -21.17
CA HIS A 80 21.28 15.01 -21.74
C HIS A 80 20.96 16.47 -22.02
N LYS A 81 20.66 16.79 -23.29
CA LYS A 81 20.10 18.08 -23.67
C LYS A 81 18.73 18.24 -22.99
N GLY A 82 18.54 19.35 -22.28
CA GLY A 82 17.23 19.68 -21.72
C GLY A 82 16.22 19.94 -22.83
N SER A 83 15.05 19.30 -22.75
CA SER A 83 13.89 19.60 -23.58
C SER A 83 12.87 20.35 -22.72
N GLY A 84 13.15 21.63 -22.47
CA GLY A 84 12.16 22.52 -21.89
C GLY A 84 11.04 22.82 -22.88
N LEU A 85 9.88 23.24 -22.39
CA LEU A 85 8.81 23.76 -23.25
C LEU A 85 9.35 24.97 -24.03
N GLN A 86 9.39 24.87 -25.35
CA GLN A 86 9.69 26.00 -26.23
C GLN A 86 8.37 26.58 -26.74
N LEU A 87 8.28 27.90 -26.75
CA LEU A 87 7.15 28.59 -27.33
C LEU A 87 7.20 28.48 -28.85
N PRO A 88 6.17 27.89 -29.49
CA PRO A 88 6.16 27.71 -30.94
C PRO A 88 5.91 29.03 -31.70
N HIS A 89 5.34 30.03 -31.03
CA HIS A 89 4.96 31.34 -31.57
C HIS A 89 5.08 32.44 -30.50
N GLU A 90 4.99 33.70 -30.93
CA GLU A 90 4.86 34.83 -30.02
C GLU A 90 3.56 34.71 -29.18
N PRO A 91 3.59 35.08 -27.89
CA PRO A 91 2.43 34.99 -27.01
C PRO A 91 1.33 35.97 -27.39
N ASP A 92 0.07 35.51 -27.39
CA ASP A 92 -1.10 36.37 -27.65
C ASP A 92 -1.29 37.47 -26.59
N LYS A 93 -0.90 37.17 -25.34
CA LYS A 93 -0.99 38.10 -24.21
C LYS A 93 0.20 37.93 -23.30
N ILE A 94 0.71 39.06 -22.84
CA ILE A 94 1.73 39.14 -21.80
C ILE A 94 1.09 39.85 -20.60
N VAL A 95 0.97 39.14 -19.49
CA VAL A 95 0.49 39.69 -18.21
C VAL A 95 1.65 39.67 -17.24
N GLU A 96 1.95 40.83 -16.65
CA GLU A 96 2.94 40.95 -15.59
C GLU A 96 2.26 40.69 -14.24
N HIS A 97 2.75 39.68 -13.51
CA HIS A 97 2.33 39.44 -12.13
C HIS A 97 3.33 40.06 -11.15
N LEU A 98 2.87 41.06 -10.40
CA LEU A 98 3.59 41.58 -9.24
C LEU A 98 3.00 40.98 -7.95
N PRO A 99 3.83 40.68 -6.94
CA PRO A 99 3.33 40.38 -5.61
C PRO A 99 2.52 41.56 -5.07
N SER A 100 1.46 41.29 -4.31
CA SER A 100 0.61 42.33 -3.70
C SER A 100 1.40 43.35 -2.86
N GLN A 101 2.52 42.91 -2.28
CA GLN A 101 3.44 43.75 -1.50
C GLN A 101 4.19 44.78 -2.36
N CYS A 102 4.37 44.52 -3.66
CA CYS A 102 5.05 45.40 -4.62
C CYS A 102 4.06 46.31 -5.39
N GLU A 103 2.73 46.16 -5.23
CA GLU A 103 1.72 46.98 -5.94
C GLU A 103 1.82 48.48 -5.61
N SER A 104 2.12 48.80 -4.35
CA SER A 104 2.21 50.18 -3.83
C SER A 104 3.66 50.65 -3.61
N CYS A 105 4.65 49.98 -4.23
CA CYS A 105 6.06 50.35 -4.07
C CYS A 105 6.46 51.39 -5.11
N ASP A 106 6.84 52.59 -4.66
CA ASP A 106 7.28 53.69 -5.53
C ASP A 106 8.63 53.42 -6.23
N GLN A 107 9.36 52.39 -5.77
CA GLN A 107 10.65 51.99 -6.31
C GLN A 107 10.58 50.65 -7.08
N LYS A 108 9.38 50.21 -7.47
CA LYS A 108 9.17 48.95 -8.21
C LYS A 108 9.97 48.85 -9.51
N ASP A 109 10.14 49.96 -10.22
CA ASP A 109 10.80 50.01 -11.55
C ASP A 109 12.34 49.93 -11.46
N ILE A 110 12.90 50.14 -10.27
CA ILE A 110 14.35 50.14 -10.01
C ILE A 110 14.78 49.06 -9.02
N CYS A 111 13.85 48.20 -8.59
CA CYS A 111 14.09 47.15 -7.62
C CYS A 111 14.91 46.00 -8.23
N THR A 112 16.22 46.03 -8.01
CA THR A 112 17.15 44.96 -8.38
C THR A 112 17.37 44.02 -7.19
N ALA A 113 16.38 43.18 -6.88
CA ALA A 113 16.49 42.25 -5.76
C ALA A 113 17.56 41.18 -6.03
N GLU A 114 18.70 41.22 -5.33
CA GLU A 114 19.77 40.22 -5.46
C GLU A 114 19.41 38.85 -4.85
N LYS A 115 18.35 38.74 -4.03
CA LYS A 115 17.83 37.48 -3.49
C LYS A 115 16.31 37.54 -3.26
N GLY A 116 15.53 37.07 -4.23
CA GLY A 116 14.07 36.90 -4.11
C GLY A 116 13.31 37.90 -4.97
N SER A 117 12.77 37.42 -6.08
CA SER A 117 12.23 38.19 -7.21
C SER A 117 11.01 39.06 -6.86
N CYS A 118 11.13 40.40 -6.96
CA CYS A 118 10.07 41.19 -7.62
C CYS A 118 10.44 41.22 -9.10
N GLY A 119 10.13 40.12 -9.79
CA GLY A 119 10.31 39.98 -11.23
C GLY A 119 9.01 39.54 -11.87
N ALA A 120 8.68 40.12 -13.02
CA ALA A 120 7.48 39.78 -13.78
C ALA A 120 7.51 38.30 -14.19
N GLY A 121 6.57 37.51 -13.66
CA GLY A 121 6.25 36.20 -14.20
C GLY A 121 5.35 36.36 -15.42
N TYR A 122 5.74 35.78 -16.56
CA TYR A 122 4.97 35.81 -17.79
C TYR A 122 4.06 34.57 -17.86
N VAL A 123 2.76 34.77 -18.05
CA VAL A 123 1.81 33.70 -18.40
C VAL A 123 1.66 33.69 -19.91
N ILE A 124 1.88 32.53 -20.52
CA ILE A 124 1.67 32.34 -21.96
C ILE A 124 0.55 31.33 -22.11
N GLU A 125 -0.61 31.80 -22.58
CA GLU A 125 -1.74 30.94 -22.90
C GLU A 125 -1.42 30.19 -24.21
N THR A 126 -0.97 28.94 -24.10
CA THR A 126 -0.82 28.08 -25.27
C THR A 126 -2.20 27.56 -25.67
N LYS A 127 -2.74 28.02 -26.79
CA LYS A 127 -3.87 27.37 -27.46
C LYS A 127 -3.36 26.04 -28.06
N LEU A 128 -3.82 24.93 -27.50
CA LEU A 128 -3.59 23.58 -28.05
C LEU A 128 -4.26 23.42 -29.41
#